data_AF-A0AAW7VQU6-F1
#
_entry.id   AF-A0AAW7VQU6-F1
#
_cell.length_a   1.000
_cell.length_b   1.000
_cell.length_c   1.000
_cell.angle_alpha   90.00
_cell.angle_beta   90.00
_cell.angle_gamma   90.00
#
_symmetry.space_group_name_H-M   'P 1'
#
loop_
_entity.id
_entity.type
_entity.pdbx_description
1 polymer ?
#
loop_
_entity_poly.entity_id
_entity_poly.type
_entity_poly.pdbx_seq_one_letter_code
_entity_poly.pdbx_strand_id
1 'polypeptide(L)'
;MGGAAVNASPETVSDRLEGLTSWDSDWSGLRVVVTGIGVSGFAAADTLIELGAKVVVVDASTTAKAQAQADTLKIVGAVDVLLGQDAVNSLPLIEGEKPELVVTSPGWRPDQALLAAAKRKHIPVWGDVELAWRLRVREGRKTADWLAITGTNGKTTTVGMTESMLQAAGLKAIAVGNVGTPILDALRDPVDYDAFAVELSSFQLHWSHSLSPVASVCLNVAEDHVDWHGSYESYLADKAKVYENTQKAAIYNAEQIETERMVENADVIEGCRAVAFTTNTPAISMVGIVDGLLVDRAFIAERKDSAAELAALADLGAVAPRHMVANALAAAALVRAYGVEPAAVKQGLVNFLPGEHRIQLVAKQNDVLWVNDSKATNPHAASAALSAFSNVVWIAGGLSKGVNYDDLVKEHAHRLKAVVLIGADTDALEGSLRRHAPDVPVILQPKGETEEVETAVASPIFGETIMAQAVASAADVAAPGDTVLMAPAAASMDQFSSYAHRGDAFIQAVRELVEGQAQTTEE
;
A
#
# COMPACT_ATOMS: atom_id res chain seq x y z
N MET A 1 -27.80 -11.60 29.41
CA MET A 1 -28.78 -11.08 28.43
C MET A 1 -28.28 -9.74 27.93
N GLY A 2 -27.53 -9.76 26.84
CA GLY A 2 -27.06 -8.60 26.10
C GLY A 2 -26.80 -9.11 24.70
N GLY A 3 -27.72 -8.84 23.78
CA GLY A 3 -27.70 -9.40 22.43
C GLY A 3 -26.50 -8.89 21.66
N ALA A 4 -25.76 -9.82 21.04
CA ALA A 4 -24.81 -9.51 20.00
C ALA A 4 -25.56 -8.81 18.86
N ALA A 5 -25.06 -7.64 18.45
CA ALA A 5 -25.50 -7.01 17.22
C ALA A 5 -25.00 -7.88 16.07
N VAL A 6 -25.87 -8.73 15.56
CA VAL A 6 -25.71 -9.40 14.27
C VAL A 6 -25.61 -8.27 13.24
N ASN A 7 -24.48 -8.14 12.55
CA ASN A 7 -24.41 -7.36 11.32
C ASN A 7 -25.28 -8.07 10.27
N ALA A 8 -26.58 -7.77 10.29
CA ALA A 8 -27.50 -8.23 9.27
C ALA A 8 -27.13 -7.58 7.93
N SER A 9 -26.70 -8.37 6.94
CA SER A 9 -27.25 -8.17 5.60
C SER A 9 -28.64 -8.82 5.62
N PRO A 10 -29.71 -8.11 5.21
CA PRO A 10 -29.88 -7.80 3.80
C PRO A 10 -30.64 -6.48 3.54
N GLU A 11 -30.00 -5.46 3.00
CA GLU A 11 -30.74 -4.52 2.16
C GLU A 11 -31.08 -5.29 0.87
N THR A 12 -32.31 -5.83 0.79
CA THR A 12 -32.88 -6.66 -0.29
C THR A 12 -32.00 -6.72 -1.54
N VAL A 13 -31.04 -7.63 -1.54
CA VAL A 13 -30.25 -7.92 -2.72
C VAL A 13 -31.25 -8.57 -3.67
N SER A 14 -31.53 -7.91 -4.80
CA SER A 14 -32.35 -8.52 -5.85
C SER A 14 -31.82 -9.92 -6.11
N ASP A 15 -32.68 -10.94 -6.20
CA ASP A 15 -32.29 -12.35 -6.50
C ASP A 15 -31.28 -12.42 -7.66
N ARG A 16 -31.39 -11.47 -8.59
CA ARG A 16 -30.44 -11.27 -9.69
C ARG A 16 -29.00 -11.05 -9.20
N LEU A 17 -28.78 -10.07 -8.32
CA LEU A 17 -27.46 -9.69 -7.82
C LEU A 17 -26.82 -10.78 -6.95
N GLU A 18 -27.62 -11.57 -6.23
CA GLU A 18 -27.11 -12.74 -5.49
C GLU A 18 -26.52 -13.79 -6.46
N GLY A 19 -27.14 -13.97 -7.62
CA GLY A 19 -26.66 -14.88 -8.68
C GLY A 19 -25.43 -14.40 -9.46
N LEU A 20 -25.02 -13.13 -9.32
CA LEU A 20 -23.84 -12.58 -9.99
C LEU A 20 -22.57 -12.94 -9.21
N THR A 21 -22.07 -14.15 -9.47
CA THR A 21 -20.93 -14.77 -8.75
C THR A 21 -19.89 -15.41 -9.67
N SER A 22 -20.04 -15.22 -10.98
CA SER A 22 -19.06 -15.61 -12.00
C SER A 22 -19.01 -14.60 -13.14
N TRP A 23 -17.94 -14.63 -13.93
CA TRP A 23 -17.79 -13.90 -15.19
C TRP A 23 -18.95 -14.19 -16.15
N ASP A 24 -19.38 -15.44 -16.22
CA ASP A 24 -20.40 -15.92 -17.16
C ASP A 24 -21.84 -15.81 -16.62
N SER A 25 -22.03 -15.19 -15.44
CA SER A 25 -23.36 -14.85 -14.92
C SER A 25 -24.11 -13.85 -15.83
N ASP A 26 -25.43 -13.71 -15.69
CA ASP A 26 -26.23 -12.83 -16.56
C ASP A 26 -26.16 -11.33 -16.16
N TRP A 27 -25.01 -10.73 -16.48
CA TRP A 27 -24.73 -9.29 -16.33
C TRP A 27 -25.47 -8.42 -17.37
N SER A 28 -25.97 -9.04 -18.44
CA SER A 28 -26.55 -8.35 -19.60
C SER A 28 -27.73 -7.46 -19.21
N GLY A 29 -27.67 -6.17 -19.56
CA GLY A 29 -28.72 -5.20 -19.27
C GLY A 29 -28.82 -4.76 -17.80
N LEU A 30 -27.95 -5.23 -16.90
CA LEU A 30 -27.88 -4.74 -15.52
C LEU A 30 -27.57 -3.24 -15.51
N ARG A 31 -28.39 -2.44 -14.85
CA ARG A 31 -28.19 -0.98 -14.77
C ARG A 31 -27.21 -0.66 -13.63
N VAL A 32 -25.99 -0.25 -13.98
CA VAL A 32 -24.92 0.01 -13.02
C VAL A 32 -24.45 1.47 -13.08
N VAL A 33 -24.41 2.13 -11.93
CA VAL A 33 -23.69 3.40 -11.78
C VAL A 33 -22.29 3.10 -11.28
N VAL A 34 -21.27 3.58 -11.98
CA VAL A 34 -19.87 3.49 -11.52
C VAL A 34 -19.44 4.87 -11.03
N THR A 35 -18.96 4.96 -9.78
CA THR A 35 -18.44 6.21 -9.22
C THR A 35 -16.92 6.24 -9.23
N GLY A 36 -16.37 7.33 -9.77
CA GLY A 36 -14.95 7.50 -10.04
C GLY A 36 -14.57 7.03 -11.45
N ILE A 37 -13.82 7.85 -12.19
CA ILE A 37 -13.27 7.57 -13.52
C ILE A 37 -11.76 7.32 -13.50
N GLY A 38 -11.16 7.31 -12.30
CA GLY A 38 -9.77 6.93 -12.09
C GLY A 38 -9.49 5.47 -12.49
N VAL A 39 -8.35 4.95 -12.05
CA VAL A 39 -7.87 3.62 -12.49
C VAL A 39 -8.89 2.49 -12.19
N SER A 40 -9.30 2.30 -10.93
CA SER A 40 -10.27 1.25 -10.57
C SER A 40 -11.64 1.44 -11.24
N GLY A 41 -12.15 2.67 -11.25
CA GLY A 41 -13.48 2.97 -11.78
C GLY A 41 -13.56 2.79 -13.30
N PHE A 42 -12.49 3.16 -14.02
CA PHE A 42 -12.39 2.86 -15.45
C PHE A 42 -12.40 1.35 -15.71
N ALA A 43 -11.59 0.57 -14.99
CA ALA A 43 -11.54 -0.88 -15.13
C ALA A 43 -12.89 -1.55 -14.81
N ALA A 44 -13.59 -1.07 -13.77
CA ALA A 44 -14.94 -1.51 -13.43
C ALA A 44 -15.95 -1.23 -14.55
N ALA A 45 -15.96 0.00 -15.08
CA ALA A 45 -16.85 0.36 -16.16
C ALA A 45 -16.58 -0.46 -17.44
N ASP A 46 -15.32 -0.54 -17.87
CA ASP A 46 -14.90 -1.30 -19.04
C ASP A 46 -15.26 -2.80 -18.94
N THR A 47 -15.08 -3.39 -17.75
CA THR A 47 -15.48 -4.79 -17.50
C THR A 47 -16.98 -4.99 -17.57
N LEU A 48 -17.75 -4.13 -16.91
CA LEU A 48 -19.21 -4.23 -16.91
C LEU A 48 -19.81 -4.01 -18.31
N ILE A 49 -19.24 -3.10 -19.11
CA ILE A 49 -19.65 -2.86 -20.50
C ILE A 49 -19.39 -4.10 -21.36
N GLU A 50 -18.21 -4.73 -21.24
CA GLU A 50 -17.89 -5.99 -21.95
C GLU A 50 -18.92 -7.09 -21.63
N LEU A 51 -19.34 -7.18 -20.37
CA LEU A 51 -20.33 -8.15 -19.90
C LEU A 51 -21.79 -7.78 -20.27
N GLY A 52 -21.99 -6.69 -21.01
CA GLY A 52 -23.29 -6.25 -21.52
C GLY A 52 -24.13 -5.44 -20.53
N ALA A 53 -23.57 -4.99 -19.41
CA ALA A 53 -24.28 -4.11 -18.47
C ALA A 53 -24.50 -2.71 -19.07
N LYS A 54 -25.54 -2.02 -18.58
CA LYS A 54 -25.85 -0.62 -18.93
C LYS A 54 -25.19 0.29 -17.92
N VAL A 55 -24.05 0.87 -18.29
CA VAL A 55 -23.17 1.59 -17.37
C VAL A 55 -23.28 3.10 -17.54
N VAL A 56 -23.50 3.82 -16.43
CA VAL A 56 -23.29 5.28 -16.34
C VAL A 56 -22.14 5.54 -15.37
N VAL A 57 -21.14 6.30 -15.81
CA VAL A 57 -19.98 6.66 -14.97
C VAL A 57 -20.13 8.09 -14.45
N VAL A 58 -19.78 8.31 -13.19
CA VAL A 58 -19.89 9.61 -12.51
C VAL A 58 -18.58 9.97 -11.83
N ASP A 59 -18.05 11.17 -12.08
CA ASP A 59 -16.87 11.71 -11.38
C ASP A 59 -16.96 13.25 -11.22
N ALA A 60 -16.44 13.79 -10.12
CA ALA A 60 -16.37 15.24 -9.91
C ALA A 60 -15.28 15.93 -10.76
N SER A 61 -14.26 15.17 -11.17
CA SER A 61 -13.10 15.63 -11.92
C SER A 61 -13.45 15.99 -13.35
N THR A 62 -13.01 17.18 -13.78
CA THR A 62 -13.13 17.68 -15.16
C THR A 62 -11.75 17.87 -15.82
N THR A 63 -10.73 17.21 -15.29
CA THR A 63 -9.37 17.28 -15.84
C THR A 63 -9.30 16.72 -17.26
N ALA A 64 -8.29 17.13 -18.04
CA ALA A 64 -8.07 16.60 -19.39
C ALA A 64 -7.95 15.07 -19.41
N LYS A 65 -7.35 14.48 -18.37
CA LYS A 65 -7.28 13.02 -18.19
C LYS A 65 -8.67 12.41 -18.01
N ALA A 66 -9.48 12.97 -17.11
CA ALA A 66 -10.85 12.51 -16.89
C ALA A 66 -11.70 12.62 -18.17
N GLN A 67 -11.54 13.70 -18.93
CA GLN A 67 -12.24 13.87 -20.20
C GLN A 67 -11.82 12.80 -21.23
N ALA A 68 -10.52 12.54 -21.38
CA ALA A 68 -10.05 11.50 -22.30
C ALA A 68 -10.54 10.09 -21.92
N GLN A 69 -10.58 9.79 -20.61
CA GLN A 69 -11.16 8.53 -20.12
C GLN A 69 -12.67 8.46 -20.38
N ALA A 70 -13.40 9.57 -20.21
CA ALA A 70 -14.82 9.65 -20.49
C ALA A 70 -15.13 9.40 -21.97
N ASP A 71 -14.35 10.02 -22.86
CA ASP A 71 -14.49 9.83 -24.30
C ASP A 71 -14.23 8.37 -24.69
N THR A 72 -13.21 7.75 -24.08
CA THR A 72 -12.89 6.34 -24.28
C THR A 72 -14.05 5.43 -23.84
N LEU A 73 -14.59 5.63 -22.63
CA LEU A 73 -15.70 4.81 -22.12
C LEU A 73 -16.97 4.96 -22.97
N LYS A 74 -17.25 6.17 -23.48
CA LYS A 74 -18.36 6.41 -24.42
C LYS A 74 -18.17 5.64 -25.74
N ILE A 75 -16.94 5.56 -26.25
CA ILE A 75 -16.62 4.78 -27.45
C ILE A 75 -16.79 3.28 -27.19
N VAL A 76 -16.36 2.80 -26.02
CA VAL A 76 -16.42 1.37 -25.66
C VAL A 76 -17.85 0.90 -25.38
N GLY A 77 -18.75 1.80 -24.97
CA GLY A 77 -20.18 1.50 -24.86
C GLY A 77 -20.87 1.94 -23.56
N ALA A 78 -20.25 2.83 -22.79
CA ALA A 78 -20.94 3.46 -21.65
C ALA A 78 -22.20 4.19 -22.14
N VAL A 79 -23.31 4.03 -21.41
CA VAL A 79 -24.57 4.74 -21.69
C VAL A 79 -24.37 6.24 -21.54
N ASP A 80 -23.65 6.65 -20.50
CA ASP A 80 -23.19 8.03 -20.33
C ASP A 80 -21.98 8.13 -19.40
N VAL A 81 -21.28 9.25 -19.47
CA VAL A 81 -20.23 9.64 -18.51
C VAL A 81 -20.47 11.08 -18.10
N LEU A 82 -20.80 11.26 -16.82
CA LEU A 82 -21.17 12.52 -16.19
C LEU A 82 -20.00 13.04 -15.37
N LEU A 83 -19.40 14.15 -15.81
CA LEU A 83 -18.29 14.80 -15.13
C LEU A 83 -18.71 16.11 -14.48
N GLY A 84 -18.06 16.46 -13.36
CA GLY A 84 -18.23 17.73 -12.67
C GLY A 84 -18.95 17.61 -11.33
N GLN A 85 -18.90 18.69 -10.55
CA GLN A 85 -19.42 18.67 -9.16
C GLN A 85 -20.93 18.40 -9.08
N ASP A 86 -21.70 18.83 -10.08
CA ASP A 86 -23.14 18.56 -10.10
C ASP A 86 -23.46 17.07 -10.37
N ALA A 87 -22.57 16.37 -11.07
CA ALA A 87 -22.75 14.95 -11.40
C ALA A 87 -22.75 14.06 -10.14
N VAL A 88 -21.95 14.42 -9.12
CA VAL A 88 -21.79 13.62 -7.90
C VAL A 88 -22.86 13.88 -6.83
N ASN A 89 -23.76 14.85 -7.07
CA ASN A 89 -24.77 15.28 -6.11
C ASN A 89 -26.06 14.46 -6.14
N SER A 90 -26.27 13.64 -7.17
CA SER A 90 -27.49 12.85 -7.32
C SER A 90 -27.22 11.51 -8.00
N LEU A 91 -28.08 10.53 -7.71
CA LEU A 91 -28.03 9.23 -8.35
C LEU A 91 -28.67 9.32 -9.75
N PRO A 92 -27.91 9.16 -10.85
CA PRO A 92 -28.45 9.28 -12.20
C PRO A 92 -29.41 8.15 -12.53
N LEU A 93 -30.29 8.40 -13.50
CA LEU A 93 -31.10 7.36 -14.14
C LEU A 93 -30.32 6.75 -15.31
N ILE A 94 -30.58 5.48 -15.58
CA ILE A 94 -30.00 4.75 -16.71
C ILE A 94 -31.16 4.39 -17.64
N GLU A 95 -31.23 5.07 -18.79
CA GLU A 95 -32.33 4.97 -19.76
C GLU A 95 -33.71 5.23 -19.13
N GLY A 96 -33.81 6.20 -18.23
CA GLY A 96 -35.05 6.58 -17.55
C GLY A 96 -35.41 5.73 -16.34
N GLU A 97 -34.66 4.67 -16.05
CA GLU A 97 -34.89 3.77 -14.92
C GLU A 97 -33.85 3.95 -13.80
N LYS A 98 -34.20 3.52 -12.59
CA LYS A 98 -33.26 3.51 -11.45
C LYS A 98 -32.14 2.49 -11.68
N PRO A 99 -30.91 2.77 -11.20
CA PRO A 99 -29.86 1.75 -11.21
C PRO A 99 -30.18 0.62 -10.23
N GLU A 100 -29.70 -0.57 -10.58
CA GLU A 100 -29.82 -1.79 -9.79
C GLU A 100 -28.61 -1.98 -8.87
N LEU A 101 -27.47 -1.40 -9.24
CA LEU A 101 -26.20 -1.51 -8.52
C LEU A 101 -25.40 -0.21 -8.64
N VAL A 102 -24.69 0.15 -7.57
CA VAL A 102 -23.60 1.13 -7.62
C VAL A 102 -22.27 0.40 -7.42
N VAL A 103 -21.28 0.65 -8.27
CA VAL A 103 -19.90 0.20 -8.07
C VAL A 103 -19.04 1.42 -7.80
N THR A 104 -18.38 1.46 -6.64
CA THR A 104 -17.68 2.64 -6.15
C THR A 104 -16.18 2.48 -6.10
N SER A 105 -15.47 3.51 -6.56
CA SER A 105 -14.03 3.61 -6.36
C SER A 105 -13.71 3.82 -4.87
N PRO A 106 -12.55 3.34 -4.36
CA PRO A 106 -12.22 3.38 -2.93
C PRO A 106 -12.23 4.78 -2.30
N GLY A 107 -11.86 5.82 -3.06
CA GLY A 107 -11.78 7.20 -2.56
C GLY A 107 -13.14 7.86 -2.26
N TRP A 108 -14.26 7.26 -2.67
CA TRP A 108 -15.58 7.82 -2.42
C TRP A 108 -16.06 7.51 -1.01
N ARG A 109 -16.34 8.58 -0.24
CA ARG A 109 -16.81 8.45 1.15
C ARG A 109 -18.28 8.00 1.19
N PRO A 110 -18.67 7.14 2.15
CA PRO A 110 -20.06 6.68 2.27
C PRO A 110 -21.10 7.79 2.45
N ASP A 111 -20.70 8.95 2.97
CA ASP A 111 -21.56 10.11 3.21
C ASP A 111 -21.73 11.03 1.99
N GLN A 112 -21.00 10.80 0.89
CA GLN A 112 -21.18 11.56 -0.34
C GLN A 112 -22.62 11.43 -0.87
N ALA A 113 -23.14 12.53 -1.42
CA ALA A 113 -24.57 12.66 -1.72
C ALA A 113 -25.14 11.52 -2.58
N LEU A 114 -24.41 11.09 -3.62
CA LEU A 114 -24.80 9.98 -4.49
C LEU A 114 -24.85 8.64 -3.73
N LEU A 115 -23.80 8.30 -2.97
CA LEU A 115 -23.74 7.04 -2.19
C LEU A 115 -24.77 7.02 -1.07
N ALA A 116 -24.93 8.13 -0.35
CA ALA A 116 -25.97 8.29 0.65
C ALA A 116 -27.38 8.19 0.02
N ALA A 117 -27.57 8.66 -1.22
CA ALA A 117 -28.83 8.50 -1.95
C ALA A 117 -29.07 7.05 -2.39
N ALA A 118 -28.03 6.31 -2.79
CA ALA A 118 -28.14 4.89 -3.11
C ALA A 118 -28.59 4.10 -1.88
N LYS A 119 -27.94 4.31 -0.73
CA LYS A 119 -28.33 3.71 0.57
C LYS A 119 -29.77 4.03 0.96
N ARG A 120 -30.20 5.30 0.89
CA ARG A 120 -31.61 5.69 1.17
C ARG A 120 -32.63 5.03 0.24
N LYS A 121 -32.21 4.63 -0.96
CA LYS A 121 -33.05 3.96 -1.96
C LYS A 121 -32.91 2.44 -1.92
N HIS A 122 -32.14 1.89 -0.99
CA HIS A 122 -31.82 0.46 -0.89
C HIS A 122 -31.21 -0.11 -2.17
N ILE A 123 -30.33 0.66 -2.80
CA ILE A 123 -29.55 0.23 -3.96
C ILE A 123 -28.20 -0.26 -3.44
N PRO A 124 -27.84 -1.54 -3.67
CA PRO A 124 -26.56 -2.09 -3.23
C PRO A 124 -25.37 -1.30 -3.76
N VAL A 125 -24.33 -1.19 -2.93
CA VAL A 125 -23.06 -0.55 -3.28
C VAL A 125 -21.95 -1.58 -3.13
N TRP A 126 -21.20 -1.83 -4.20
CA TRP A 126 -20.03 -2.71 -4.22
C TRP A 126 -18.76 -1.89 -4.46
N GLY A 127 -17.65 -2.34 -3.91
CA GLY A 127 -16.32 -1.87 -4.31
C GLY A 127 -15.84 -2.55 -5.59
N ASP A 128 -14.75 -2.05 -6.15
CA ASP A 128 -14.01 -2.72 -7.23
C ASP A 128 -13.55 -4.14 -6.83
N VAL A 129 -13.16 -4.31 -5.56
CA VAL A 129 -12.74 -5.59 -4.98
C VAL A 129 -13.89 -6.60 -4.88
N GLU A 130 -15.08 -6.16 -4.42
CA GLU A 130 -16.27 -7.02 -4.37
C GLU A 130 -16.71 -7.44 -5.78
N LEU A 131 -16.72 -6.51 -6.73
CA LEU A 131 -17.01 -6.80 -8.13
C LEU A 131 -16.01 -7.81 -8.69
N ALA A 132 -14.71 -7.61 -8.47
CA ALA A 132 -13.68 -8.52 -8.93
C ALA A 132 -13.82 -9.92 -8.32
N TRP A 133 -14.11 -10.01 -7.02
CA TRP A 133 -14.36 -11.29 -6.37
C TRP A 133 -15.54 -12.03 -7.03
N ARG A 134 -16.63 -11.33 -7.33
CA ARG A 134 -17.78 -11.90 -8.03
C ARG A 134 -17.51 -12.29 -9.47
N LEU A 135 -16.53 -11.69 -10.13
CA LEU A 135 -16.17 -12.00 -11.52
C LEU A 135 -15.06 -13.05 -11.67
N ARG A 136 -14.39 -13.44 -10.58
CA ARG A 136 -13.16 -14.26 -10.63
C ARG A 136 -13.31 -15.65 -11.22
N VAL A 137 -14.52 -16.22 -11.20
CA VAL A 137 -14.81 -17.56 -11.73
C VAL A 137 -15.25 -17.44 -13.17
N ARG A 138 -14.60 -18.16 -14.09
CA ARG A 138 -14.94 -18.16 -15.52
C ARG A 138 -14.85 -19.58 -16.06
N GLU A 139 -15.86 -19.99 -16.82
CA GLU A 139 -15.92 -21.33 -17.41
C GLU A 139 -14.69 -21.57 -18.29
N GLY A 140 -14.08 -22.75 -18.12
CA GLY A 140 -12.89 -23.14 -18.88
C GLY A 140 -11.59 -22.43 -18.49
N ARG A 141 -11.59 -21.55 -17.48
CA ARG A 141 -10.38 -20.91 -16.96
C ARG A 141 -10.07 -21.34 -15.53
N LYS A 142 -8.79 -21.30 -15.16
CA LYS A 142 -8.38 -21.48 -13.77
C LYS A 142 -8.76 -20.25 -12.96
N THR A 143 -9.41 -20.45 -11.81
CA THR A 143 -9.64 -19.39 -10.84
C THR A 143 -8.41 -19.23 -9.96
N ALA A 144 -7.84 -18.02 -9.95
CA ALA A 144 -6.73 -17.69 -9.07
C ALA A 144 -7.19 -17.64 -7.61
N ASP A 145 -6.43 -18.28 -6.72
CA ASP A 145 -6.63 -18.18 -5.27
C ASP A 145 -6.12 -16.85 -4.73
N TRP A 146 -6.80 -16.25 -3.75
CA TRP A 146 -6.39 -14.95 -3.20
C TRP A 146 -5.68 -15.09 -1.86
N LEU A 147 -4.51 -14.45 -1.73
CA LEU A 147 -3.82 -14.19 -0.47
C LEU A 147 -3.96 -12.70 -0.15
N ALA A 148 -4.81 -12.36 0.81
CA ALA A 148 -5.23 -10.99 1.07
C ALA A 148 -4.37 -10.30 2.14
N ILE A 149 -3.90 -9.08 1.85
CA ILE A 149 -2.99 -8.32 2.72
C ILE A 149 -3.58 -6.94 2.98
N THR A 150 -3.80 -6.61 4.25
CA THR A 150 -4.08 -5.24 4.68
C THR A 150 -3.18 -4.82 5.84
N GLY A 151 -3.29 -3.56 6.23
CA GLY A 151 -2.55 -2.94 7.32
C GLY A 151 -2.39 -1.44 7.09
N THR A 152 -1.90 -0.71 8.08
CA THR A 152 -1.55 0.71 7.91
C THR A 152 -0.27 0.81 7.07
N ASN A 153 0.78 0.09 7.47
CA ASN A 153 2.11 0.08 6.83
C ASN A 153 2.54 -1.32 6.37
N GLY A 154 3.54 -1.36 5.48
CA GLY A 154 4.19 -2.62 5.05
C GLY A 154 3.45 -3.43 3.97
N LYS A 155 2.24 -3.02 3.59
CA LYS A 155 1.38 -3.70 2.61
C LYS A 155 2.09 -3.98 1.28
N THR A 156 2.58 -2.93 0.62
CA THR A 156 3.22 -3.04 -0.70
C THR A 156 4.48 -3.90 -0.70
N THR A 157 5.27 -3.85 0.37
CA THR A 157 6.44 -4.72 0.52
C THR A 157 6.02 -6.17 0.71
N THR A 158 5.03 -6.41 1.57
CA THR A 158 4.53 -7.76 1.86
C THR A 158 3.88 -8.42 0.65
N VAL A 159 3.09 -7.67 -0.13
CA VAL A 159 2.44 -8.22 -1.34
C VAL A 159 3.47 -8.57 -2.41
N GLY A 160 4.51 -7.77 -2.60
CA GLY A 160 5.62 -8.08 -3.51
C GLY A 160 6.47 -9.28 -3.04
N MET A 161 6.73 -9.41 -1.72
CA MET A 161 7.37 -10.60 -1.17
C MET A 161 6.52 -11.85 -1.37
N THR A 162 5.20 -11.74 -1.18
CA THR A 162 4.24 -12.84 -1.37
C THR A 162 4.22 -13.28 -2.83
N GLU A 163 4.13 -12.34 -3.78
CA GLU A 163 4.25 -12.61 -5.22
C GLU A 163 5.56 -13.32 -5.55
N SER A 164 6.69 -12.79 -5.07
CA SER A 164 8.02 -13.37 -5.35
C SER A 164 8.17 -14.79 -4.82
N MET A 165 7.66 -15.09 -3.62
CA MET A 165 7.66 -16.45 -3.04
C MET A 165 6.75 -17.41 -3.82
N LEU A 166 5.58 -16.96 -4.28
CA LEU A 166 4.70 -17.77 -5.12
C LEU A 166 5.37 -18.09 -6.47
N GLN A 167 5.98 -17.09 -7.11
CA GLN A 167 6.71 -17.28 -8.36
C GLN A 167 7.93 -18.18 -8.20
N ALA A 168 8.66 -18.06 -7.09
CA ALA A 168 9.77 -18.96 -6.75
C ALA A 168 9.31 -20.41 -6.51
N ALA A 169 8.04 -20.62 -6.16
CA ALA A 169 7.42 -21.94 -6.09
C ALA A 169 6.97 -22.49 -7.46
N GLY A 170 7.22 -21.75 -8.55
CA GLY A 170 6.81 -22.12 -9.91
C GLY A 170 5.36 -21.79 -10.25
N LEU A 171 4.67 -21.02 -9.40
CA LEU A 171 3.29 -20.60 -9.63
C LEU A 171 3.24 -19.35 -10.51
N LYS A 172 2.25 -19.28 -11.40
CA LYS A 172 1.85 -18.04 -12.07
C LYS A 172 1.11 -17.19 -11.06
N ALA A 173 1.80 -16.23 -10.48
CA ALA A 173 1.24 -15.30 -9.51
C ALA A 173 1.60 -13.86 -9.82
N ILE A 174 0.73 -12.94 -9.42
CA ILE A 174 0.93 -11.50 -9.60
C ILE A 174 0.40 -10.72 -8.38
N ALA A 175 1.06 -9.61 -8.05
CA ALA A 175 0.56 -8.64 -7.08
C ALA A 175 -0.50 -7.73 -7.69
N VAL A 176 -1.67 -7.64 -7.04
CA VAL A 176 -2.84 -6.88 -7.52
C VAL A 176 -3.50 -6.10 -6.39
N GLY A 177 -4.45 -5.23 -6.73
CA GLY A 177 -5.26 -4.49 -5.75
C GLY A 177 -4.89 -3.03 -5.68
N ASN A 178 -4.64 -2.53 -4.47
CA ASN A 178 -4.25 -1.14 -4.22
C ASN A 178 -2.82 -0.81 -4.70
N VAL A 179 -2.12 -1.77 -5.30
CA VAL A 179 -0.79 -1.58 -5.89
C VAL A 179 -0.67 -2.41 -7.17
N GLY A 180 0.20 -1.95 -8.08
CA GLY A 180 0.48 -2.66 -9.31
C GLY A 180 -0.72 -2.65 -10.25
N THR A 181 -1.15 -3.84 -10.65
CA THR A 181 -2.24 -4.06 -11.61
C THR A 181 -3.60 -4.02 -10.88
N PRO A 182 -4.59 -3.24 -11.38
CA PRO A 182 -5.96 -3.33 -10.89
C PRO A 182 -6.49 -4.76 -10.98
N ILE A 183 -7.23 -5.21 -9.96
CA ILE A 183 -7.68 -6.62 -9.88
C ILE A 183 -8.51 -7.01 -11.10
N LEU A 184 -9.39 -6.12 -11.56
CA LEU A 184 -10.23 -6.36 -12.75
C LEU A 184 -9.41 -6.51 -14.03
N ASP A 185 -8.31 -5.76 -14.17
CA ASP A 185 -7.40 -5.90 -15.31
C ASP A 185 -6.70 -7.27 -15.26
N ALA A 186 -6.28 -7.72 -14.07
CA ALA A 186 -5.69 -9.05 -13.88
C ALA A 186 -6.68 -10.20 -14.16
N LEU A 187 -7.98 -10.00 -13.94
CA LEU A 187 -9.02 -10.99 -14.31
C LEU A 187 -9.26 -11.05 -15.83
N ARG A 188 -9.10 -9.91 -16.51
CA ARG A 188 -9.19 -9.80 -17.98
C ARG A 188 -7.96 -10.36 -18.70
N ASP A 189 -6.82 -10.41 -18.02
CA ASP A 189 -5.58 -10.95 -18.55
C ASP A 189 -5.78 -12.39 -19.08
N PRO A 190 -5.31 -12.73 -20.29
CA PRO A 190 -5.37 -14.09 -20.82
C PRO A 190 -4.52 -15.10 -20.03
N VAL A 191 -3.64 -14.66 -19.12
CA VAL A 191 -2.87 -15.56 -18.25
C VAL A 191 -3.78 -16.25 -17.24
N ASP A 192 -3.75 -17.58 -17.23
CA ASP A 192 -4.36 -18.38 -16.18
C ASP A 192 -3.46 -18.40 -14.94
N TYR A 193 -3.68 -17.44 -14.06
CA TYR A 193 -2.96 -17.32 -12.80
C TYR A 193 -3.38 -18.41 -11.80
N ASP A 194 -2.39 -18.90 -11.05
CA ASP A 194 -2.61 -19.84 -9.95
C ASP A 194 -3.06 -19.11 -8.68
N ALA A 195 -2.46 -17.95 -8.40
CA ALA A 195 -2.74 -17.17 -7.20
C ALA A 195 -2.54 -15.67 -7.41
N PHE A 196 -3.28 -14.87 -6.66
CA PHE A 196 -3.11 -13.43 -6.52
C PHE A 196 -2.62 -13.08 -5.12
N ALA A 197 -1.56 -12.28 -5.04
CA ALA A 197 -1.22 -11.55 -3.83
C ALA A 197 -1.98 -10.22 -3.87
N VAL A 198 -2.94 -10.03 -2.96
CA VAL A 198 -3.93 -8.94 -3.06
C VAL A 198 -3.70 -7.90 -1.97
N GLU A 199 -3.24 -6.71 -2.35
CA GLU A 199 -3.18 -5.56 -1.45
C GLU A 199 -4.56 -4.91 -1.31
N LEU A 200 -5.09 -4.87 -0.08
CA LEU A 200 -6.39 -4.28 0.23
C LEU A 200 -6.25 -3.08 1.16
N SER A 201 -6.80 -1.94 0.75
CA SER A 201 -6.99 -0.77 1.61
C SER A 201 -8.20 -0.93 2.53
N SER A 202 -8.29 -0.14 3.60
CA SER A 202 -9.49 -0.08 4.46
C SER A 202 -10.72 0.37 3.66
N PHE A 203 -10.55 1.25 2.68
CA PHE A 203 -11.65 1.75 1.85
C PHE A 203 -12.22 0.67 0.94
N GLN A 204 -11.36 -0.18 0.38
CA GLN A 204 -11.80 -1.33 -0.42
C GLN A 204 -12.54 -2.36 0.44
N LEU A 205 -12.02 -2.66 1.63
CA LEU A 205 -12.66 -3.59 2.55
C LEU A 205 -14.00 -3.06 3.06
N HIS A 206 -14.17 -1.75 3.21
CA HIS A 206 -15.46 -1.16 3.57
C HIS A 206 -16.60 -1.63 2.66
N TRP A 207 -16.34 -1.61 1.34
CA TRP A 207 -17.27 -1.96 0.27
C TRP A 207 -17.20 -3.43 -0.18
N SER A 208 -16.56 -4.29 0.61
CA SER A 208 -16.41 -5.72 0.33
C SER A 208 -17.13 -6.56 1.37
N HIS A 209 -17.82 -7.62 0.93
CA HIS A 209 -18.70 -8.40 1.80
C HIS A 209 -18.67 -9.92 1.54
N SER A 210 -18.26 -10.36 0.33
CA SER A 210 -18.29 -11.78 -0.04
C SER A 210 -16.91 -12.42 -0.23
N LEU A 211 -15.84 -11.66 0.03
CA LEU A 211 -14.46 -12.15 -0.04
C LEU A 211 -14.30 -13.42 0.80
N SER A 212 -13.58 -14.41 0.26
CA SER A 212 -13.21 -15.64 0.97
C SER A 212 -11.80 -16.07 0.57
N PRO A 213 -10.76 -15.33 1.01
CA PRO A 213 -9.38 -15.59 0.62
C PRO A 213 -8.86 -16.91 1.21
N VAL A 214 -7.86 -17.52 0.57
CA VAL A 214 -7.22 -18.73 1.08
C VAL A 214 -6.53 -18.45 2.42
N ALA A 215 -5.81 -17.34 2.49
CA ALA A 215 -5.25 -16.81 3.73
C ALA A 215 -5.27 -15.29 3.69
N SER A 216 -5.32 -14.66 4.86
CA SER A 216 -5.42 -13.22 5.02
C SER A 216 -4.54 -12.72 6.14
N VAL A 217 -4.09 -11.46 6.06
CA VAL A 217 -3.31 -10.81 7.11
C VAL A 217 -3.68 -9.34 7.28
N CYS A 218 -3.75 -8.90 8.54
CA CYS A 218 -3.63 -7.49 8.91
C CYS A 218 -2.26 -7.28 9.57
N LEU A 219 -1.37 -6.57 8.87
CA LEU A 219 0.04 -6.44 9.26
C LEU A 219 0.23 -5.61 10.53
N ASN A 220 -0.52 -4.53 10.63
CA ASN A 220 -0.48 -3.57 11.72
C ASN A 220 -1.62 -2.57 11.56
N VAL A 221 -1.95 -1.89 12.66
CA VAL A 221 -2.90 -0.79 12.71
C VAL A 221 -2.33 0.41 13.47
N ALA A 222 -2.51 1.59 12.91
CA ALA A 222 -2.23 2.87 13.56
C ALA A 222 -3.29 3.89 13.12
N GLU A 223 -3.47 4.95 13.89
CA GLU A 223 -4.47 5.98 13.60
C GLU A 223 -4.19 6.62 12.24
N ASP A 224 -5.12 6.45 11.31
CA ASP A 224 -5.01 6.89 9.92
C ASP A 224 -6.42 7.03 9.34
N HIS A 225 -6.61 7.95 8.39
CA HIS A 225 -7.86 8.16 7.64
C HIS A 225 -9.15 8.32 8.47
N VAL A 226 -9.05 8.88 9.69
CA VAL A 226 -10.22 9.13 10.56
C VAL A 226 -11.23 10.08 9.90
N ASP A 227 -10.78 10.97 9.02
CA ASP A 227 -11.63 11.85 8.20
C ASP A 227 -12.58 11.06 7.27
N TRP A 228 -12.12 9.93 6.75
CA TRP A 228 -12.91 9.06 5.88
C TRP A 228 -13.83 8.14 6.70
N HIS A 229 -13.26 7.49 7.74
CA HIS A 229 -13.93 6.47 8.54
C HIS A 229 -14.82 7.00 9.66
N GLY A 230 -14.66 8.28 10.03
CA GLY A 230 -15.35 8.92 11.15
C GLY A 230 -14.74 8.61 12.52
N SER A 231 -14.16 7.42 12.73
CA SER A 231 -13.45 7.07 13.96
C SER A 231 -12.36 6.01 13.72
N TYR A 232 -11.42 5.89 14.66
CA TYR A 232 -10.40 4.84 14.63
C TYR A 232 -11.01 3.44 14.77
N GLU A 233 -12.07 3.28 15.57
CA GLU A 233 -12.77 2.00 15.71
C GLU A 233 -13.42 1.56 14.40
N SER A 234 -13.97 2.49 13.63
CA SER A 234 -14.56 2.21 12.31
C SER A 234 -13.48 1.80 11.30
N TYR A 235 -12.32 2.47 11.34
CA TYR A 235 -11.14 2.09 10.55
C TYR A 235 -10.65 0.67 10.87
N LEU A 236 -10.56 0.31 12.15
CA LEU A 236 -10.20 -1.03 12.60
C LEU A 236 -11.22 -2.07 12.14
N ALA A 237 -12.51 -1.77 12.30
CA ALA A 237 -13.59 -2.67 11.88
C ALA A 237 -13.55 -2.94 10.38
N ASP A 238 -13.33 -1.92 9.55
CA ASP A 238 -13.20 -2.12 8.10
C ASP A 238 -11.96 -2.93 7.74
N LYS A 239 -10.82 -2.77 8.43
CA LYS A 239 -9.65 -3.65 8.22
C LYS A 239 -9.90 -5.09 8.65
N ALA A 240 -10.64 -5.30 9.73
CA ALA A 240 -10.93 -6.62 10.26
C ALA A 240 -11.72 -7.49 9.27
N LYS A 241 -12.51 -6.87 8.37
CA LYS A 241 -13.21 -7.56 7.28
C LYS A 241 -12.31 -8.40 6.38
N VAL A 242 -10.99 -8.14 6.34
CA VAL A 242 -10.03 -8.97 5.60
C VAL A 242 -10.05 -10.44 6.04
N TYR A 243 -10.46 -10.71 7.29
CA TYR A 243 -10.50 -12.05 7.85
C TYR A 243 -11.83 -12.78 7.59
N GLU A 244 -12.90 -12.07 7.21
CA GLU A 244 -14.20 -12.68 6.93
C GLU A 244 -14.07 -13.76 5.85
N ASN A 245 -14.69 -14.92 6.11
CA ASN A 245 -14.64 -16.12 5.27
C ASN A 245 -13.23 -16.57 4.85
N THR A 246 -12.18 -16.22 5.60
CA THR A 246 -10.82 -16.73 5.32
C THR A 246 -10.80 -18.26 5.47
N GLN A 247 -10.21 -18.95 4.52
CA GLN A 247 -10.36 -20.40 4.39
C GLN A 247 -9.37 -21.22 5.23
N LYS A 248 -8.06 -20.94 5.13
CA LYS A 248 -7.01 -21.77 5.74
C LYS A 248 -6.32 -21.12 6.92
N ALA A 249 -5.94 -19.84 6.80
CA ALA A 249 -5.22 -19.16 7.86
C ALA A 249 -5.55 -17.66 7.95
N ALA A 250 -5.99 -17.24 9.13
CA ALA A 250 -6.10 -15.85 9.52
C ALA A 250 -4.82 -15.46 10.27
N ILE A 251 -3.98 -14.64 9.63
CA ILE A 251 -2.64 -14.32 10.09
C ILE A 251 -2.63 -12.96 10.78
N TYR A 252 -2.01 -12.84 11.95
CA TYR A 252 -1.97 -11.59 12.71
C TYR A 252 -0.58 -11.31 13.31
N ASN A 253 -0.38 -10.06 13.73
CA ASN A 253 0.86 -9.63 14.36
C ASN A 253 0.79 -9.88 15.87
N ALA A 254 1.57 -10.83 16.40
CA ALA A 254 1.58 -11.14 17.83
C ALA A 254 2.12 -9.98 18.70
N GLU A 255 2.73 -8.98 18.08
CA GLU A 255 3.28 -7.80 18.74
C GLU A 255 2.27 -6.65 18.79
N GLN A 256 1.05 -6.85 18.29
CA GLN A 256 -0.03 -5.87 18.33
C GLN A 256 -1.39 -6.51 18.65
N ILE A 257 -1.85 -6.29 19.89
CA ILE A 257 -3.07 -6.89 20.44
C ILE A 257 -4.33 -6.59 19.63
N GLU A 258 -4.38 -5.44 18.96
CA GLU A 258 -5.49 -5.07 18.09
C GLU A 258 -5.65 -6.07 16.94
N THR A 259 -4.55 -6.52 16.33
CA THR A 259 -4.61 -7.48 15.21
C THR A 259 -4.99 -8.88 15.67
N GLU A 260 -4.59 -9.28 16.88
CA GLU A 260 -5.02 -10.52 17.53
C GLU A 260 -6.54 -10.50 17.79
N ARG A 261 -7.05 -9.42 18.39
CA ARG A 261 -8.49 -9.23 18.62
C ARG A 261 -9.29 -9.23 17.32
N MET A 262 -8.75 -8.73 16.21
CA MET A 262 -9.44 -8.83 14.92
C MET A 262 -9.66 -10.29 14.52
N VAL A 263 -8.66 -11.16 14.71
CA VAL A 263 -8.78 -12.59 14.39
C VAL A 263 -9.71 -13.31 15.38
N GLU A 264 -9.64 -12.99 16.67
CA GLU A 264 -10.54 -13.56 17.68
C GLU A 264 -12.02 -13.30 17.39
N ASN A 265 -12.34 -12.15 16.78
CA ASN A 265 -13.70 -11.74 16.46
C ASN A 265 -14.10 -12.02 15.00
N ALA A 266 -13.24 -12.66 14.20
CA ALA A 266 -13.50 -12.87 12.79
C ALA A 266 -14.40 -14.09 12.53
N ASP A 267 -15.40 -13.91 11.67
CA ASP A 267 -16.20 -15.00 11.13
C ASP A 267 -15.46 -15.66 9.95
N VAL A 268 -14.62 -16.64 10.26
CA VAL A 268 -13.82 -17.42 9.29
C VAL A 268 -14.53 -18.69 8.83
N ILE A 269 -14.01 -19.35 7.79
CA ILE A 269 -14.49 -20.69 7.41
C ILE A 269 -14.00 -21.73 8.43
N GLU A 270 -14.86 -22.68 8.77
CA GLU A 270 -14.52 -23.79 9.68
C GLU A 270 -13.23 -24.51 9.24
N GLY A 271 -12.31 -24.70 10.19
CA GLY A 271 -10.98 -25.26 9.94
C GLY A 271 -9.90 -24.22 9.62
N CYS A 272 -10.26 -22.95 9.42
CA CYS A 272 -9.31 -21.86 9.35
C CYS A 272 -8.54 -21.73 10.68
N ARG A 273 -7.23 -21.52 10.59
CA ARG A 273 -6.32 -21.46 11.74
C ARG A 273 -5.90 -20.03 12.02
N ALA A 274 -5.94 -19.63 13.29
CA ALA A 274 -5.21 -18.45 13.76
C ALA A 274 -3.70 -18.74 13.74
N VAL A 275 -2.93 -17.91 13.03
CA VAL A 275 -1.47 -18.01 12.93
C VAL A 275 -0.85 -16.66 13.19
N ALA A 276 0.14 -16.58 14.07
CA ALA A 276 0.78 -15.30 14.36
C ALA A 276 2.15 -15.17 13.67
N PHE A 277 2.55 -13.95 13.35
CA PHE A 277 3.95 -13.63 13.09
C PHE A 277 4.53 -12.75 14.21
N THR A 278 5.81 -12.92 14.49
CA THR A 278 6.55 -12.09 15.45
C THR A 278 8.02 -11.99 15.06
N THR A 279 8.65 -10.85 15.34
CA THR A 279 10.09 -10.64 15.26
C THR A 279 10.86 -11.22 16.47
N ASN A 280 10.19 -11.96 17.35
CA ASN A 280 10.79 -12.70 18.46
C ASN A 280 10.80 -14.21 18.19
N THR A 281 11.25 -15.00 19.17
CA THR A 281 11.13 -16.47 19.12
C THR A 281 9.66 -16.90 19.06
N PRO A 282 9.24 -17.63 18.00
CA PRO A 282 7.85 -17.98 17.81
C PRO A 282 7.39 -19.10 18.75
N ALA A 283 6.14 -19.00 19.21
CA ALA A 283 5.45 -20.09 19.89
C ALA A 283 4.87 -21.10 18.86
N ILE A 284 4.09 -22.09 19.35
CA ILE A 284 3.32 -22.99 18.48
C ILE A 284 2.29 -22.15 17.68
N SER A 285 2.08 -22.50 16.41
CA SER A 285 1.20 -21.75 15.50
C SER A 285 1.70 -20.33 15.20
N MET A 286 3.01 -20.12 15.24
CA MET A 286 3.63 -18.86 14.85
C MET A 286 4.77 -19.06 13.86
N VAL A 287 5.08 -17.98 13.12
CA VAL A 287 6.36 -17.79 12.43
C VAL A 287 7.14 -16.68 13.13
N GLY A 288 8.46 -16.80 13.20
CA GLY A 288 9.29 -15.80 13.87
C GLY A 288 10.79 -15.99 13.72
N ILE A 289 11.57 -15.47 14.66
CA ILE A 289 13.05 -15.45 14.58
C ILE A 289 13.68 -16.33 15.66
N VAL A 290 14.62 -17.20 15.26
CA VAL A 290 15.50 -17.95 16.17
C VAL A 290 16.93 -17.85 15.65
N ASP A 291 17.85 -17.34 16.47
CA ASP A 291 19.30 -17.26 16.15
C ASP A 291 19.61 -16.66 14.76
N GLY A 292 18.88 -15.61 14.37
CA GLY A 292 19.06 -14.93 13.08
C GLY A 292 18.42 -15.62 11.88
N LEU A 293 17.62 -16.67 12.10
CA LEU A 293 16.84 -17.37 11.09
C LEU A 293 15.35 -17.04 11.24
N LEU A 294 14.67 -16.83 10.12
CA LEU A 294 13.21 -16.87 10.04
C LEU A 294 12.79 -18.34 10.09
N VAL A 295 11.85 -18.68 10.96
CA VAL A 295 11.41 -20.06 11.18
C VAL A 295 9.89 -20.22 11.22
N ASP A 296 9.41 -21.37 10.77
CA ASP A 296 8.02 -21.78 10.74
C ASP A 296 7.72 -22.83 11.82
N ARG A 297 6.90 -22.45 12.81
CA ARG A 297 6.30 -23.35 13.82
C ARG A 297 4.78 -23.44 13.67
N ALA A 298 4.26 -23.05 12.51
CA ALA A 298 2.84 -23.00 12.23
C ALA A 298 2.40 -24.12 11.28
N PHE A 299 3.12 -24.39 10.21
CA PHE A 299 2.64 -25.22 9.10
C PHE A 299 3.37 -26.57 8.96
N ILE A 300 4.15 -26.97 9.96
CA ILE A 300 4.78 -28.30 10.05
C ILE A 300 4.01 -29.26 10.96
N ALA A 301 4.12 -30.56 10.71
CA ALA A 301 3.44 -31.59 11.50
C ALA A 301 3.95 -31.63 12.95
N GLU A 302 5.26 -31.54 13.13
CA GLU A 302 5.97 -31.59 14.43
C GLU A 302 6.09 -30.21 15.11
N ARG A 303 5.16 -29.28 14.85
CA ARG A 303 5.16 -27.88 15.34
C ARG A 303 5.31 -27.69 16.87
N LYS A 304 5.07 -28.74 17.65
CA LYS A 304 5.30 -28.74 19.11
C LYS A 304 6.79 -28.75 19.44
N ASP A 305 7.57 -29.53 18.70
CA ASP A 305 8.94 -29.89 19.07
C ASP A 305 9.97 -29.41 18.04
N SER A 306 9.53 -28.93 16.87
CA SER A 306 10.38 -28.53 15.76
C SER A 306 10.01 -27.15 15.20
N ALA A 307 10.92 -26.58 14.42
CA ALA A 307 10.72 -25.40 13.59
C ALA A 307 11.39 -25.64 12.23
N ALA A 308 10.73 -25.28 11.13
CA ALA A 308 11.33 -25.32 9.80
C ALA A 308 12.05 -23.99 9.51
N GLU A 309 13.29 -24.06 9.03
CA GLU A 309 14.00 -22.87 8.55
C GLU A 309 13.36 -22.36 7.27
N LEU A 310 13.07 -21.05 7.23
CA LEU A 310 12.51 -20.38 6.06
C LEU A 310 13.57 -19.57 5.31
N ALA A 311 14.41 -18.83 6.02
CA ALA A 311 15.48 -17.99 5.47
C ALA A 311 16.39 -17.49 6.60
N ALA A 312 17.58 -17.01 6.27
CA ALA A 312 18.40 -16.21 7.18
C ALA A 312 18.02 -14.73 7.09
N LEU A 313 18.26 -13.94 8.15
CA LEU A 313 18.08 -12.48 8.08
C LEU A 313 18.91 -11.83 6.95
N ALA A 314 20.09 -12.38 6.67
CA ALA A 314 20.95 -11.92 5.59
C ALA A 314 20.35 -12.13 4.18
N ASP A 315 19.39 -13.05 4.04
CA ASP A 315 18.70 -13.29 2.77
C ASP A 315 17.72 -12.15 2.43
N LEU A 316 17.37 -11.28 3.40
CA LEU A 316 16.50 -10.11 3.20
C LEU A 316 17.28 -8.88 2.68
N GLY A 317 18.60 -8.98 2.57
CA GLY A 317 19.50 -7.90 2.15
C GLY A 317 20.57 -7.59 3.19
N ALA A 318 21.44 -6.62 2.87
CA ALA A 318 22.56 -6.23 3.73
C ALA A 318 22.11 -5.66 5.09
N VAL A 319 20.89 -5.12 5.16
CA VAL A 319 20.24 -4.66 6.38
C VAL A 319 18.83 -5.23 6.39
N ALA A 320 18.43 -5.83 7.51
CA ALA A 320 17.09 -6.36 7.72
C ALA A 320 16.42 -5.63 8.91
N PRO A 321 15.89 -4.41 8.70
CA PRO A 321 15.18 -3.70 9.76
C PRO A 321 13.99 -4.50 10.28
N ARG A 322 13.64 -4.33 11.56
CA ARG A 322 12.55 -5.08 12.21
C ARG A 322 11.24 -5.12 11.42
N HIS A 323 10.82 -4.00 10.83
CA HIS A 323 9.59 -3.93 10.03
C HIS A 323 9.69 -4.74 8.72
N MET A 324 10.88 -4.82 8.11
CA MET A 324 11.11 -5.63 6.91
C MET A 324 11.05 -7.12 7.26
N VAL A 325 11.62 -7.50 8.40
CA VAL A 325 11.52 -8.87 8.91
C VAL A 325 10.07 -9.25 9.24
N ALA A 326 9.31 -8.34 9.85
CA ALA A 326 7.89 -8.55 10.09
C ALA A 326 7.10 -8.76 8.79
N ASN A 327 7.34 -7.93 7.77
CA ASN A 327 6.73 -8.10 6.44
C ASN A 327 7.10 -9.45 5.79
N ALA A 328 8.38 -9.85 5.88
CA ALA A 328 8.87 -11.12 5.35
C ALA A 328 8.23 -12.32 6.04
N LEU A 329 8.07 -12.27 7.37
CA LEU A 329 7.39 -13.30 8.15
C LEU A 329 5.89 -13.37 7.83
N ALA A 330 5.22 -12.24 7.69
CA ALA A 330 3.81 -12.19 7.28
C ALA A 330 3.60 -12.77 5.88
N ALA A 331 4.44 -12.40 4.91
CA ALA A 331 4.43 -12.96 3.56
C ALA A 331 4.71 -14.47 3.57
N ALA A 332 5.70 -14.91 4.35
CA ALA A 332 6.01 -16.32 4.51
C ALA A 332 4.81 -17.09 5.09
N ALA A 333 4.16 -16.59 6.14
CA ALA A 333 2.98 -17.22 6.71
C ALA A 333 1.84 -17.38 5.69
N LEU A 334 1.60 -16.38 4.84
CA LEU A 334 0.58 -16.44 3.77
C LEU A 334 0.86 -17.56 2.78
N VAL A 335 2.10 -17.63 2.25
CA VAL A 335 2.44 -18.65 1.24
C VAL A 335 2.59 -20.03 1.86
N ARG A 336 3.00 -20.14 3.13
CA ARG A 336 3.00 -21.41 3.88
C ARG A 336 1.58 -21.92 4.10
N ALA A 337 0.61 -21.04 4.37
CA ALA A 337 -0.81 -21.41 4.42
C ALA A 337 -1.35 -21.85 3.05
N TYR A 338 -0.82 -21.28 1.97
CA TYR A 338 -1.13 -21.71 0.60
C TYR A 338 -0.60 -23.13 0.30
N GLY A 339 0.59 -23.44 0.81
CA GLY A 339 1.27 -24.73 0.64
C GLY A 339 2.67 -24.63 0.00
N VAL A 340 3.24 -23.43 -0.10
CA VAL A 340 4.57 -23.19 -0.67
C VAL A 340 5.66 -23.72 0.25
N GLU A 341 6.54 -24.59 -0.21
CA GLU A 341 7.61 -25.20 0.59
C GLU A 341 8.68 -24.19 1.07
N PRO A 342 9.33 -24.42 2.23
CA PRO A 342 10.32 -23.50 2.80
C PRO A 342 11.44 -23.09 1.84
N ALA A 343 11.91 -24.01 0.97
CA ALA A 343 12.93 -23.70 -0.02
C ALA A 343 12.50 -22.61 -1.01
N ALA A 344 11.23 -22.61 -1.44
CA ALA A 344 10.68 -21.58 -2.31
C ALA A 344 10.45 -20.26 -1.56
N VAL A 345 10.10 -20.32 -0.27
CA VAL A 345 10.04 -19.13 0.61
C VAL A 345 11.41 -18.44 0.64
N LYS A 346 12.48 -19.19 0.91
CA LYS A 346 13.85 -18.68 0.89
C LYS A 346 14.18 -18.03 -0.44
N GLN A 347 13.96 -18.76 -1.54
CA GLN A 347 14.31 -18.27 -2.87
C GLN A 347 13.51 -17.02 -3.25
N GLY A 348 12.24 -16.94 -2.89
CA GLY A 348 11.42 -15.75 -3.10
C GLY A 348 11.93 -14.54 -2.32
N LEU A 349 12.35 -14.71 -1.07
CA LEU A 349 12.93 -13.61 -0.29
C LEU A 349 14.25 -13.11 -0.89
N VAL A 350 15.11 -14.02 -1.35
CA VAL A 350 16.35 -13.67 -2.04
C VAL A 350 16.10 -12.97 -3.38
N ASN A 351 15.07 -13.41 -4.12
CA ASN A 351 14.71 -12.84 -5.42
C ASN A 351 13.96 -11.50 -5.30
N PHE A 352 13.37 -11.22 -4.14
CA PHE A 352 12.58 -10.02 -3.93
C PHE A 352 13.50 -8.80 -3.96
N LEU A 353 13.28 -7.95 -4.96
CA LEU A 353 13.88 -6.64 -5.04
C LEU A 353 12.88 -5.61 -4.51
N PRO A 354 13.18 -4.91 -3.40
CA PRO A 354 12.38 -3.77 -2.99
C PRO A 354 12.24 -2.79 -4.15
N GLY A 355 11.02 -2.28 -4.38
CA GLY A 355 10.80 -1.28 -5.43
C GLY A 355 11.74 -0.09 -5.25
N GLU A 356 12.23 0.47 -6.35
CA GLU A 356 13.17 1.59 -6.34
C GLU A 356 12.67 2.73 -5.44
N HIS A 357 13.62 3.37 -4.74
CA HIS A 357 13.37 4.49 -3.83
C HIS A 357 12.49 4.16 -2.59
N ARG A 358 12.43 2.89 -2.17
CA ARG A 358 11.82 2.45 -0.90
C ARG A 358 12.85 1.79 0.02
N ILE A 359 13.34 2.51 1.04
CA ILE A 359 14.41 2.06 1.98
C ILE A 359 15.52 1.30 1.22
N GLN A 360 15.95 1.87 0.09
CA GLN A 360 16.89 1.26 -0.82
C GLN A 360 18.30 1.57 -0.35
N LEU A 361 19.06 0.54 0.05
CA LEU A 361 20.48 0.71 0.34
C LEU A 361 21.22 1.05 -0.95
N VAL A 362 21.81 2.24 -1.01
CA VAL A 362 22.59 2.75 -2.14
C VAL A 362 24.05 2.35 -2.01
N ALA A 363 24.62 2.54 -0.82
CA ALA A 363 26.01 2.23 -0.52
C ALA A 363 26.21 1.94 0.97
N LYS A 364 27.25 1.16 1.29
CA LYS A 364 27.82 1.06 2.62
C LYS A 364 29.31 1.41 2.52
N GLN A 365 29.74 2.51 3.14
CA GLN A 365 31.13 2.98 3.10
C GLN A 365 31.54 3.50 4.47
N ASN A 366 32.74 3.14 4.94
CA ASN A 366 33.26 3.55 6.26
C ASN A 366 32.28 3.27 7.42
N ASP A 367 31.55 2.15 7.31
CA ASP A 367 30.46 1.73 8.22
C ASP A 367 29.28 2.71 8.32
N VAL A 368 29.13 3.61 7.35
CA VAL A 368 27.95 4.45 7.15
C VAL A 368 27.04 3.82 6.10
N LEU A 369 25.74 3.75 6.41
CA LEU A 369 24.72 3.30 5.48
C LEU A 369 24.10 4.49 4.74
N TRP A 370 24.00 4.41 3.41
CA TRP A 370 23.33 5.40 2.57
C TRP A 370 22.02 4.83 2.04
N VAL A 371 20.89 5.35 2.50
CA VAL A 371 19.57 4.77 2.23
C VAL A 371 18.66 5.77 1.51
N ASN A 372 18.17 5.36 0.34
CA ASN A 372 17.20 6.09 -0.47
C ASN A 372 15.77 5.65 -0.15
N ASP A 373 14.99 6.54 0.43
CA ASP A 373 13.55 6.38 0.62
C ASP A 373 12.78 7.60 0.07
N SER A 374 13.16 8.10 -1.11
CA SER A 374 12.55 9.30 -1.72
C SER A 374 11.02 9.20 -1.91
N LYS A 375 10.46 7.98 -1.88
CA LYS A 375 9.02 7.73 -1.90
C LYS A 375 8.30 8.10 -0.60
N ALA A 376 9.01 8.36 0.50
CA ALA A 376 8.45 8.91 1.74
C ALA A 376 8.05 10.39 1.57
N THR A 377 7.01 10.65 0.78
CA THR A 377 6.55 11.99 0.41
C THR A 377 5.57 12.63 1.41
N ASN A 378 5.41 12.04 2.60
CA ASN A 378 4.57 12.53 3.69
C ASN A 378 5.16 12.11 5.06
N PRO A 379 4.76 12.74 6.19
CA PRO A 379 5.32 12.45 7.50
C PRO A 379 5.16 11.00 7.95
N HIS A 380 4.01 10.38 7.69
CA HIS A 380 3.76 9.00 8.12
C HIS A 380 4.72 8.02 7.43
N ALA A 381 4.97 8.19 6.13
CA ALA A 381 5.95 7.39 5.40
C ALA A 381 7.39 7.65 5.90
N ALA A 382 7.74 8.91 6.20
CA ALA A 382 9.05 9.24 6.76
C ALA A 382 9.26 8.67 8.17
N SER A 383 8.22 8.65 9.01
CA SER A 383 8.23 8.01 10.34
C SER A 383 8.55 6.52 10.24
N ALA A 384 7.92 5.82 9.29
CA ALA A 384 8.19 4.40 9.05
C ALA A 384 9.66 4.15 8.66
N ALA A 385 10.25 5.02 7.85
CA ALA A 385 11.66 4.93 7.46
C ALA A 385 12.62 5.28 8.61
N LEU A 386 12.36 6.36 9.35
CA LEU A 386 13.15 6.76 10.51
C LEU A 386 13.15 5.69 11.60
N SER A 387 12.02 5.01 11.79
CA SER A 387 11.86 3.90 12.74
C SER A 387 12.81 2.73 12.47
N ALA A 388 13.30 2.59 11.23
CA ALA A 388 14.16 1.50 10.80
C ALA A 388 15.61 1.61 11.28
N PHE A 389 16.05 2.80 11.73
CA PHE A 389 17.45 3.11 12.01
C PHE A 389 17.61 3.81 13.36
N SER A 390 18.78 3.62 14.01
CA SER A 390 19.00 4.07 15.39
C SER A 390 19.75 5.40 15.51
N ASN A 391 20.66 5.70 14.59
CA ASN A 391 21.41 6.95 14.51
C ASN A 391 21.32 7.48 13.07
N VAL A 392 20.62 8.59 12.88
CA VAL A 392 20.21 9.05 11.56
C VAL A 392 20.69 10.46 11.27
N VAL A 393 21.39 10.63 10.16
CA VAL A 393 21.56 11.91 9.47
C VAL A 393 20.44 11.98 8.43
N TRP A 394 19.42 12.78 8.73
CA TRP A 394 18.17 12.78 7.98
C TRP A 394 18.18 13.86 6.90
N ILE A 395 18.00 13.48 5.64
CA ILE A 395 17.79 14.43 4.55
C ILE A 395 16.28 14.56 4.30
N ALA A 396 15.75 15.76 4.52
CA ALA A 396 14.33 16.02 4.64
C ALA A 396 13.90 17.31 3.93
N GLY A 397 12.62 17.40 3.55
CA GLY A 397 12.02 18.60 2.96
C GLY A 397 11.67 18.47 1.48
N GLY A 398 11.15 19.58 0.95
CA GLY A 398 10.46 19.67 -0.34
C GLY A 398 9.19 20.51 -0.22
N LEU A 399 8.22 20.30 -1.11
CA LEU A 399 6.96 21.02 -1.08
C LEU A 399 6.07 20.58 0.10
N SER A 400 6.05 21.38 1.15
CA SER A 400 5.22 21.20 2.33
C SER A 400 3.77 21.58 2.02
N LYS A 401 2.93 20.58 1.72
CA LYS A 401 1.50 20.79 1.38
C LYS A 401 0.64 21.12 2.62
N GLY A 402 1.10 22.04 3.48
CA GLY A 402 0.41 22.41 4.72
C GLY A 402 0.42 21.33 5.81
N VAL A 403 1.39 20.42 5.76
CA VAL A 403 1.46 19.27 6.67
C VAL A 403 2.13 19.67 7.99
N ASN A 404 1.65 19.14 9.11
CA ASN A 404 2.27 19.30 10.43
C ASN A 404 3.30 18.19 10.68
N TYR A 405 4.51 18.56 11.12
CA TYR A 405 5.62 17.64 11.41
C TYR A 405 5.85 17.41 12.91
N ASP A 406 5.07 18.04 13.81
CA ASP A 406 5.35 18.04 15.24
C ASP A 406 5.44 16.65 15.85
N ASP A 407 4.51 15.76 15.53
CA ASP A 407 4.52 14.42 16.11
C ASP A 407 5.63 13.54 15.52
N LEU A 408 5.90 13.68 14.21
CA LEU A 408 7.04 13.03 13.55
C LEU A 408 8.36 13.40 14.24
N VAL A 409 8.60 14.69 14.46
CA VAL A 409 9.84 15.17 15.07
C VAL A 409 9.92 14.73 16.53
N LYS A 410 8.85 14.88 17.32
CA LYS A 410 8.82 14.44 18.73
C LYS A 410 9.16 12.95 18.86
N GLU A 411 8.59 12.12 18.00
CA GLU A 411 8.77 10.68 18.04
C GLU A 411 10.22 10.29 17.74
N HIS A 412 10.85 10.93 16.75
CA HIS A 412 12.17 10.54 16.28
C HIS A 412 13.32 11.42 16.77
N ALA A 413 13.10 12.49 17.53
CA ALA A 413 14.18 13.39 17.99
C ALA A 413 15.38 12.65 18.59
N HIS A 414 15.13 11.60 19.39
CA HIS A 414 16.15 10.80 20.06
C HIS A 414 17.10 10.01 19.14
N ARG A 415 16.77 9.82 17.86
CA ARG A 415 17.59 9.09 16.88
C ARG A 415 18.26 9.99 15.86
N LEU A 416 17.91 11.29 15.84
CA LEU A 416 18.43 12.23 14.85
C LEU A 416 19.78 12.76 15.33
N LYS A 417 20.82 12.51 14.54
CA LYS A 417 22.14 13.09 14.74
C LYS A 417 22.23 14.49 14.13
N ALA A 418 21.63 14.68 12.97
CA ALA A 418 21.50 15.94 12.25
C ALA A 418 20.37 15.85 11.24
N VAL A 419 19.85 17.01 10.80
CA VAL A 419 18.89 17.09 9.69
C VAL A 419 19.43 18.02 8.62
N VAL A 420 19.52 17.53 7.39
CA VAL A 420 19.83 18.32 6.20
C VAL A 420 18.53 18.67 5.50
N LEU A 421 18.17 19.95 5.48
CA LEU A 421 16.93 20.43 4.88
C LEU A 421 17.14 20.82 3.42
N ILE A 422 16.29 20.26 2.56
CA ILE A 422 16.15 20.58 1.14
C ILE A 422 14.74 21.12 0.87
N GLY A 423 14.52 21.74 -0.29
CA GLY A 423 13.22 22.26 -0.71
C GLY A 423 13.09 23.78 -0.66
N ALA A 424 12.09 24.29 -1.36
CA ALA A 424 11.78 25.73 -1.40
C ALA A 424 11.11 26.24 -0.09
N ASP A 425 10.35 25.38 0.58
CA ASP A 425 9.63 25.68 1.83
C ASP A 425 10.03 24.70 2.94
N THR A 426 10.94 25.15 3.81
CA THR A 426 11.47 24.37 4.93
C THR A 426 10.90 24.81 6.28
N ASP A 427 10.14 25.92 6.32
CA ASP A 427 9.86 26.67 7.54
C ASP A 427 9.03 25.85 8.54
N ALA A 428 8.07 25.06 8.05
CA ALA A 428 7.23 24.21 8.89
C ALA A 428 8.03 23.10 9.58
N LEU A 429 8.88 22.39 8.83
CA LEU A 429 9.70 21.31 9.38
C LEU A 429 10.81 21.87 10.28
N GLU A 430 11.44 22.97 9.88
CA GLU A 430 12.43 23.66 10.71
C GLU A 430 11.82 24.16 12.03
N GLY A 431 10.63 24.78 11.97
CA GLY A 431 9.91 25.22 13.15
C GLY A 431 9.56 24.07 14.09
N SER A 432 9.20 22.92 13.53
CA SER A 432 8.96 21.70 14.30
C SER A 432 10.23 21.16 14.97
N LEU A 433 11.33 21.08 14.23
CA LEU A 433 12.66 20.69 14.74
C LEU A 433 13.10 21.61 15.88
N ARG A 434 12.98 22.93 15.73
CA ARG A 434 13.30 23.89 16.80
C ARG A 434 12.47 23.69 18.07
N ARG A 435 11.20 23.29 17.94
CA ARG A 435 10.30 23.09 19.10
C ARG A 435 10.52 21.75 19.80
N HIS A 436 10.82 20.69 19.05
CA HIS A 436 10.75 19.31 19.55
C HIS A 436 12.10 18.58 19.53
N ALA A 437 13.10 19.11 18.83
CA ALA A 437 14.46 18.57 18.73
C ALA A 437 15.51 19.70 18.73
N PRO A 438 15.52 20.62 19.72
CA PRO A 438 16.36 21.84 19.69
C PRO A 438 17.87 21.54 19.71
N ASP A 439 18.28 20.38 20.20
CA ASP A 439 19.67 19.95 20.27
C ASP A 439 20.17 19.27 18.98
N VAL A 440 19.27 19.00 18.02
CA VAL A 440 19.61 18.36 16.74
C VAL A 440 20.08 19.44 15.76
N PRO A 441 21.34 19.38 15.27
CA PRO A 441 21.83 20.30 14.26
C PRO A 441 21.00 20.27 12.99
N VAL A 442 20.60 21.44 12.50
CA VAL A 442 19.90 21.61 11.22
C VAL A 442 20.83 22.29 10.22
N ILE A 443 21.05 21.65 9.07
CA ILE A 443 21.88 22.13 7.98
C ILE A 443 20.95 22.56 6.85
N LEU A 444 20.91 23.86 6.56
CA LEU A 444 20.11 24.43 5.48
C LEU A 444 20.90 24.41 4.17
N GLN A 445 20.33 23.87 3.11
CA GLN A 445 20.87 24.04 1.76
C GLN A 445 20.43 25.38 1.17
N PRO A 446 21.23 26.00 0.28
CA PRO A 446 20.87 27.28 -0.33
C PRO A 446 19.50 27.18 -1.04
N LYS A 447 18.58 28.10 -0.69
CA LYS A 447 17.39 28.33 -1.50
C LYS A 447 17.90 28.97 -2.79
N GLY A 448 17.88 28.25 -3.91
CA GLY A 448 18.38 28.76 -5.19
C GLY A 448 17.83 30.17 -5.45
N GLU A 449 18.70 31.10 -5.85
CA GLU A 449 18.32 32.50 -6.09
C GLU A 449 17.25 32.56 -7.19
N THR A 450 16.00 32.85 -6.81
CA THR A 450 15.01 33.41 -7.74
C THR A 450 15.30 34.89 -7.84
N GLU A 451 16.24 35.30 -8.71
CA GLU A 451 16.30 36.70 -9.12
C GLU A 451 14.96 37.07 -9.77
N GLU A 452 14.42 38.21 -9.34
CA GLU A 452 13.24 38.85 -9.91
C GLU A 452 13.44 39.11 -11.41
N VAL A 453 12.97 38.19 -12.26
CA VAL A 453 12.79 38.46 -13.68
C VAL A 453 11.36 38.10 -14.06
N GLU A 454 10.48 39.09 -13.95
CA GLU A 454 9.22 39.08 -14.69
C GLU A 454 9.56 38.86 -16.18
N THR A 455 9.01 37.81 -16.77
CA THR A 455 9.08 37.43 -18.20
C THR A 455 10.30 36.61 -18.65
N ALA A 456 10.38 35.35 -18.23
CA ALA A 456 11.03 34.29 -19.03
C ALA A 456 10.48 32.90 -18.66
N VAL A 457 10.38 32.03 -19.66
CA VAL A 457 10.01 30.61 -19.56
C VAL A 457 10.88 29.93 -18.48
N ALA A 458 10.25 29.18 -17.57
CA ALA A 458 10.90 28.50 -16.45
C ALA A 458 12.13 27.68 -16.89
N SER A 459 13.33 28.15 -16.51
CA SER A 459 14.58 27.39 -16.62
C SER A 459 14.76 26.56 -15.33
N PRO A 460 15.32 25.34 -15.39
CA PRO A 460 15.14 24.35 -14.34
C PRO A 460 15.98 24.64 -13.10
N ILE A 461 15.36 24.49 -11.93
CA ILE A 461 16.06 24.38 -10.64
C ILE A 461 16.90 23.10 -10.69
N PHE A 462 18.20 23.21 -10.37
CA PHE A 462 19.16 22.09 -10.38
C PHE A 462 18.95 21.17 -9.17
N GLY A 463 17.88 20.36 -9.18
CA GLY A 463 17.61 19.37 -8.13
C GLY A 463 18.80 18.45 -7.87
N GLU A 464 19.53 18.05 -8.91
CA GLU A 464 20.76 17.25 -8.82
C GLU A 464 21.86 17.97 -8.01
N THR A 465 22.12 19.25 -8.28
CA THR A 465 23.13 20.04 -7.55
C THR A 465 22.77 20.20 -6.07
N ILE A 466 21.50 20.50 -5.77
CA ILE A 466 21.02 20.58 -4.38
C ILE A 466 21.18 19.25 -3.67
N MET A 467 20.88 18.15 -4.36
CA MET A 467 21.04 16.82 -3.80
C MET A 467 22.50 16.47 -3.54
N ALA A 468 23.40 16.80 -4.46
CA ALA A 468 24.84 16.60 -4.27
C ALA A 468 25.36 17.37 -3.05
N GLN A 469 24.93 18.62 -2.87
CA GLN A 469 25.27 19.43 -1.69
C GLN A 469 24.71 18.84 -0.39
N ALA A 470 23.47 18.34 -0.42
CA ALA A 470 22.85 17.69 0.72
C ALA A 470 23.58 16.40 1.12
N VAL A 471 23.96 15.58 0.14
CA VAL A 471 24.77 14.36 0.34
C VAL A 471 26.15 14.71 0.91
N ALA A 472 26.82 15.73 0.39
CA ALA A 472 28.11 16.18 0.91
C ALA A 472 27.99 16.67 2.37
N SER A 473 26.98 17.50 2.67
CA SER A 473 26.73 17.97 4.03
C SER A 473 26.40 16.84 5.00
N ALA A 474 25.68 15.82 4.54
CA ALA A 474 25.39 14.63 5.33
C ALA A 474 26.68 13.81 5.58
N ALA A 475 27.57 13.71 4.59
CA ALA A 475 28.85 13.03 4.72
C ALA A 475 29.74 13.68 5.78
N ASP A 476 29.78 15.02 5.83
CA ASP A 476 30.62 15.79 6.75
C ASP A 476 30.28 15.54 8.23
N VAL A 477 29.03 15.18 8.53
CA VAL A 477 28.55 14.93 9.90
C VAL A 477 28.38 13.45 10.22
N ALA A 478 28.32 12.58 9.22
CA ALA A 478 28.18 11.14 9.41
C ALA A 478 29.47 10.53 10.01
N ALA A 479 29.29 9.53 10.87
CA ALA A 479 30.36 8.77 11.49
C ALA A 479 30.07 7.26 11.36
N PRO A 480 31.09 6.39 11.51
CA PRO A 480 30.89 4.94 11.50
C PRO A 480 29.74 4.50 12.42
N GLY A 481 28.81 3.70 11.89
CA GLY A 481 27.60 3.25 12.57
C GLY A 481 26.35 4.13 12.31
N ASP A 482 26.49 5.27 11.65
CA ASP A 482 25.36 6.13 11.28
C ASP A 482 24.65 5.66 10.00
N THR A 483 23.40 6.09 9.84
CA THR A 483 22.66 6.00 8.58
C THR A 483 22.36 7.38 8.03
N VAL A 484 22.79 7.66 6.80
CA VAL A 484 22.29 8.79 6.02
C VAL A 484 21.01 8.36 5.31
N LEU A 485 19.88 8.95 5.72
CA LEU A 485 18.55 8.57 5.25
C LEU A 485 17.89 9.69 4.45
N MET A 486 17.63 9.44 3.17
CA MET A 486 16.77 10.29 2.34
C MET A 486 15.31 9.87 2.51
N ALA A 487 14.60 10.47 3.46
CA ALA A 487 13.18 10.21 3.72
C ALA A 487 12.42 11.56 3.83
N PRO A 488 12.07 12.19 2.71
CA PRO A 488 11.87 13.64 2.62
C PRO A 488 10.67 14.19 3.41
N ALA A 489 9.72 13.35 3.81
CA ALA A 489 8.45 13.73 4.45
C ALA A 489 7.57 14.71 3.65
N ALA A 490 7.98 15.07 2.43
CA ALA A 490 7.35 16.07 1.58
C ALA A 490 7.42 15.69 0.09
N ALA A 491 6.55 16.31 -0.71
CA ALA A 491 6.54 16.14 -2.15
C ALA A 491 7.79 16.75 -2.82
N SER A 492 8.17 16.26 -4.00
CA SER A 492 9.43 16.62 -4.66
C SER A 492 9.32 17.77 -5.68
N MET A 493 8.10 18.18 -6.02
CA MET A 493 7.78 18.96 -7.24
C MET A 493 8.28 20.40 -7.24
N ASP A 494 8.84 20.86 -6.12
CA ASP A 494 9.47 22.17 -5.97
C ASP A 494 10.89 22.21 -6.55
N GLN A 495 11.62 21.11 -6.50
CA GLN A 495 13.01 21.02 -6.96
C GLN A 495 13.27 19.89 -7.97
N PHE A 496 12.35 18.94 -8.10
CA PHE A 496 12.50 17.74 -8.93
C PHE A 496 11.20 17.45 -9.70
N SER A 497 11.34 16.92 -10.92
CA SER A 497 10.18 16.51 -11.76
C SER A 497 9.35 15.36 -11.18
N SER A 498 9.92 14.54 -10.28
CA SER A 498 9.20 13.46 -9.60
C SER A 498 9.99 12.97 -8.37
N TYR A 499 9.35 12.13 -7.53
CA TYR A 499 10.05 11.49 -6.42
C TYR A 499 11.13 10.53 -6.93
N ALA A 500 10.94 9.91 -8.10
CA ALA A 500 11.92 9.03 -8.72
C ALA A 500 13.16 9.81 -9.12
N HIS A 501 12.99 10.94 -9.83
CA HIS A 501 14.09 11.85 -10.16
C HIS A 501 14.85 12.33 -8.90
N ARG A 502 14.16 12.70 -7.81
CA ARG A 502 14.81 13.03 -6.53
C ARG A 502 15.61 11.85 -5.96
N GLY A 503 15.07 10.64 -6.06
CA GLY A 503 15.71 9.41 -5.61
C GLY A 503 16.94 9.06 -6.46
N ASP A 504 16.87 9.23 -7.77
CA ASP A 504 17.97 9.02 -8.71
C ASP A 504 19.11 10.01 -8.46
N ALA A 505 18.78 11.29 -8.25
CA ALA A 505 19.75 12.31 -7.88
C ALA A 505 20.50 11.95 -6.59
N PHE A 506 19.80 11.39 -5.59
CA PHE A 506 20.44 10.93 -4.36
C PHE A 506 21.35 9.73 -4.61
N ILE A 507 20.89 8.75 -5.39
CA ILE A 507 21.68 7.57 -5.76
C ILE A 507 22.97 7.99 -6.47
N GLN A 508 22.86 8.89 -7.45
CA GLN A 508 24.00 9.38 -8.21
C GLN A 508 24.98 10.14 -7.32
N ALA A 509 24.51 11.10 -6.52
CA ALA A 509 25.37 11.87 -5.61
C ALA A 509 26.12 10.99 -4.61
N VAL A 510 25.47 9.94 -4.08
CA VAL A 510 26.12 8.98 -3.18
C VAL A 510 27.18 8.16 -3.92
N ARG A 511 26.91 7.70 -5.14
CA ARG A 511 27.89 6.95 -5.95
C ARG A 511 29.13 7.79 -6.25
N GLU A 512 28.93 9.04 -6.69
CA GLU A 512 30.02 9.97 -6.99
C GLU A 512 30.87 10.25 -5.74
N LEU A 513 30.24 10.43 -4.57
CA LEU A 513 30.93 10.60 -3.30
C LEU A 513 31.79 9.36 -2.96
N VAL A 514 31.22 8.16 -3.09
CA VAL A 514 31.89 6.89 -2.76
C VAL A 514 33.08 6.64 -3.68
N GLU A 515 32.92 6.88 -4.99
CA GLU A 515 33.98 6.74 -5.99
C GLU A 515 35.11 7.76 -5.78
N GLY A 516 34.80 9.02 -5.48
CA GLY A 516 35.80 10.05 -5.19
C GLY A 516 36.63 9.79 -3.92
N GLN A 517 36.03 9.15 -2.91
CA GLN A 517 36.74 8.75 -1.69
C GLN A 517 37.65 7.52 -1.90
N ALA A 518 37.30 6.62 -2.82
CA ALA A 518 38.14 5.47 -3.15
C ALA A 518 39.44 5.91 -3.85
N GLN A 519 39.37 6.88 -4.77
CA GLN A 519 40.54 7.40 -5.49
C GLN A 519 41.52 8.16 -4.58
N THR A 520 41.02 8.86 -3.57
CA THR A 520 41.85 9.61 -2.61
C THR A 520 42.52 8.74 -1.54
N THR A 521 42.14 7.46 -1.44
CA THR A 521 42.75 6.49 -0.49
C THR A 521 43.85 5.63 -1.16
N GLU A 522 43.90 5.58 -2.50
CA GLU A 522 44.92 4.86 -3.28
C GLU A 522 46.14 5.72 -3.67
N GLU A 523 46.05 7.05 -3.51
CA GLU A 523 47.18 8.00 -3.57
C GLU A 523 47.82 8.23 -2.19
#